data_AF-A0A9D7IKT2-F1
#
_entry.id   AF-A0A9D7IKT2-F1
#
_cell.length_a   1.000
_cell.length_b   1.000
_cell.length_c   1.000
_cell.angle_alpha   90.00
_cell.angle_beta   90.00
_cell.angle_gamma   90.00
#
_symmetry.space_group_name_H-M   'P 1'
#
loop_
_entity.id
_entity.type
_entity.pdbx_description
1 polymer ?
#
loop_
_entity_poly.entity_id
_entity_poly.type
_entity_poly.pdbx_seq_one_letter_code
_entity_poly.pdbx_strand_id
1 'polypeptide(L)'
;MALLIYFLIYFTFAFIWRSVLVYRRTGKNPFVLPSGDDAYGYVGRAFKFVIAAVAFIVAVNATAPGLLPPLGACPVLQIPSLRVFGWALLLAALAWTLVAQAQMGDSWRIGIDSANSTALVTSGLFAISRNPIFLAMRINLLGLFAVLPNALTLLTLIAGEMLMQVQVRLEETHLAGLHAEQYAQYRKRVRRWL
;
A
#
# COMPACT_ATOMS: atom_id res chain seq x y z
N MET A 1 -10.38 -8.89 -17.22
CA MET A 1 -9.01 -9.45 -17.27
C MET A 1 -7.91 -8.45 -16.87
N ALA A 2 -7.81 -7.26 -17.46
CA ALA A 2 -6.71 -6.33 -17.22
C ALA A 2 -6.43 -5.98 -15.74
N LEU A 3 -7.47 -5.69 -14.93
CA LEU A 3 -7.31 -5.40 -13.50
C LEU A 3 -6.70 -6.56 -12.71
N LEU A 4 -7.06 -7.80 -13.05
CA LEU A 4 -6.49 -9.00 -12.42
C LEU A 4 -5.01 -9.13 -12.77
N ILE A 5 -4.65 -8.95 -14.05
CA ILE A 5 -3.25 -8.96 -14.49
C ILE A 5 -2.44 -7.89 -13.76
N TYR A 6 -2.95 -6.65 -13.70
CA TYR A 6 -2.32 -5.58 -12.95
C TYR A 6 -2.15 -5.92 -11.47
N PHE A 7 -3.18 -6.46 -10.82
CA PHE A 7 -3.10 -6.89 -9.42
C PHE A 7 -2.02 -7.94 -9.21
N LEU A 8 -1.93 -8.95 -10.08
CA LEU A 8 -0.91 -10.00 -10.01
C LEU A 8 0.50 -9.44 -10.21
N ILE A 9 0.69 -8.52 -11.17
CA ILE A 9 1.96 -7.82 -11.40
C ILE A 9 2.33 -7.01 -10.15
N TYR A 10 1.42 -6.17 -9.67
CA TYR A 10 1.65 -5.34 -8.48
C TYR A 10 2.01 -6.21 -7.27
N PHE A 11 1.24 -7.26 -7.00
CA PHE A 11 1.46 -8.15 -5.89
C PHE A 11 2.83 -8.84 -5.99
N THR A 12 3.16 -9.35 -7.18
CA THR A 12 4.43 -10.03 -7.43
C THR A 12 5.61 -9.08 -7.22
N PHE A 13 5.61 -7.90 -7.85
CA PHE A 13 6.77 -7.00 -7.77
C PHE A 13 6.89 -6.32 -6.40
N ALA A 14 5.78 -5.84 -5.83
CA ALA A 14 5.79 -5.08 -4.58
C ALA A 14 5.96 -5.98 -3.34
N PHE A 15 5.41 -7.21 -3.33
CA PHE A 15 5.44 -8.07 -2.14
C PHE A 15 6.35 -9.28 -2.28
N ILE A 16 6.46 -9.90 -3.44
CA ILE A 16 7.25 -11.15 -3.61
C ILE A 16 8.68 -10.82 -4.02
N TRP A 17 8.87 -10.23 -5.20
CA TRP A 17 10.18 -9.94 -5.78
C TRP A 17 11.05 -9.11 -4.84
N ARG A 18 10.51 -7.99 -4.33
CA ARG A 18 11.26 -7.11 -3.44
C ARG A 18 11.67 -7.82 -2.15
N SER A 19 10.78 -8.60 -1.57
CA SER A 19 11.05 -9.37 -0.35
C SER A 19 12.13 -10.43 -0.57
N VAL A 20 12.05 -11.18 -1.68
CA VAL A 20 13.08 -12.16 -2.05
C VAL A 20 14.43 -11.47 -2.24
N LEU A 21 14.48 -10.33 -2.93
CA LEU A 21 15.71 -9.58 -3.15
C LEU A 21 16.37 -9.14 -1.83
N VAL A 22 15.58 -8.59 -0.91
CA VAL A 22 16.07 -8.14 0.40
C VAL A 22 16.54 -9.31 1.25
N TYR A 23 15.79 -10.43 1.26
CA TYR A 23 16.19 -11.65 1.95
C TYR A 23 17.52 -12.19 1.42
N ARG A 24 17.70 -12.25 0.09
CA ARG A 24 18.95 -12.72 -0.53
C ARG A 24 20.15 -11.82 -0.25
N ARG A 25 19.94 -10.52 -0.02
CA ARG A 25 21.02 -9.55 0.27
C ARG A 25 21.39 -9.50 1.75
N THR A 26 20.40 -9.58 2.63
CA THR A 26 20.59 -9.32 4.07
C THR A 26 20.55 -10.57 4.93
N GLY A 27 20.02 -11.69 4.40
CA GLY A 27 19.71 -12.90 5.17
C GLY A 27 18.54 -12.74 6.15
N LYS A 28 17.96 -11.55 6.29
CA LYS A 28 16.88 -11.25 7.24
C LYS A 28 15.52 -11.41 6.57
N ASN A 29 14.58 -12.03 7.27
CA ASN A 29 13.20 -12.17 6.77
C ASN A 29 12.52 -10.78 6.70
N PRO A 30 12.10 -10.31 5.52
CA PRO A 30 11.47 -9.01 5.40
C PRO A 30 10.01 -8.98 5.86
N PHE A 31 9.37 -10.14 6.04
CA PHE A 31 8.00 -10.24 6.54
C PHE A 31 8.00 -10.21 8.07
N VAL A 32 7.77 -9.03 8.63
CA VAL A 32 7.62 -8.83 10.07
C VAL A 32 6.15 -8.56 10.38
N LEU A 33 5.33 -9.57 10.10
CA LEU A 33 3.89 -9.46 10.22
C LEU A 33 3.48 -9.53 11.70
N PRO A 34 2.57 -8.66 12.15
CA PRO A 34 2.11 -8.70 13.52
C PRO A 34 1.33 -9.99 13.80
N SER A 35 1.65 -10.62 14.93
CA SER A 35 0.98 -11.84 15.42
C SER A 35 0.24 -11.62 16.75
N GLY A 36 0.39 -10.45 17.37
CA GLY A 36 -0.26 -10.11 18.64
C GLY A 36 -1.75 -9.80 18.51
N ASP A 37 -2.43 -9.68 19.66
CA ASP A 37 -3.81 -9.20 19.76
C ASP A 37 -3.89 -7.73 20.21
N ASP A 38 -2.93 -6.93 19.75
CA ASP A 38 -2.88 -5.49 19.95
C ASP A 38 -3.38 -4.73 18.70
N ALA A 39 -3.38 -3.40 18.77
CA ALA A 39 -3.83 -2.56 17.66
C ALA A 39 -3.04 -2.84 16.36
N TYR A 40 -1.74 -3.11 16.47
CA TYR A 40 -0.89 -3.44 15.34
C TYR A 40 -1.24 -4.81 14.73
N GLY A 41 -1.44 -5.83 15.59
CA GLY A 41 -2.11 -7.10 15.34
C GLY A 41 -3.36 -7.00 14.48
N TYR A 42 -4.33 -6.26 14.99
CA TYR A 42 -5.62 -6.06 14.34
C TYR A 42 -5.47 -5.39 12.98
N VAL A 43 -4.71 -4.29 12.89
CA VAL A 43 -4.51 -3.55 11.64
C VAL A 43 -3.87 -4.43 10.57
N GLY A 44 -2.86 -5.24 10.92
CA GLY A 44 -2.24 -6.17 9.98
C GLY A 44 -3.21 -7.25 9.46
N ARG A 45 -4.08 -7.79 10.33
CA ARG A 45 -5.15 -8.73 9.90
C ARG A 45 -6.15 -8.03 8.98
N ALA A 46 -6.59 -6.83 9.32
CA ALA A 46 -7.53 -6.05 8.52
C ALA A 46 -6.96 -5.70 7.13
N PHE A 47 -5.67 -5.37 7.01
CA PHE A 47 -5.02 -5.17 5.71
C PHE A 47 -5.06 -6.44 4.84
N LYS A 48 -4.81 -7.62 5.43
CA LYS A 48 -4.92 -8.90 4.69
C LYS A 48 -6.34 -9.11 4.17
N PHE A 49 -7.37 -8.78 4.95
CA PHE A 49 -8.76 -8.82 4.50
C PHE A 49 -9.02 -7.85 3.35
N VAL A 50 -8.53 -6.61 3.41
CA VAL A 50 -8.68 -5.64 2.30
C VAL A 50 -7.98 -6.15 1.04
N ILE A 51 -6.77 -6.68 1.15
CA ILE A 51 -6.04 -7.26 0.00
C ILE A 51 -6.80 -8.45 -0.59
N ALA A 52 -7.31 -9.35 0.25
CA ALA A 52 -8.10 -10.50 -0.18
C ALA A 52 -9.41 -10.07 -0.86
N ALA A 53 -10.08 -9.05 -0.32
CA ALA A 53 -11.28 -8.47 -0.92
C ALA A 53 -10.99 -7.84 -2.29
N VAL A 54 -9.89 -7.08 -2.42
CA VAL A 54 -9.46 -6.54 -3.72
C VAL A 54 -9.16 -7.68 -4.71
N ALA A 55 -8.42 -8.71 -4.29
CA ALA A 55 -8.11 -9.87 -5.11
C ALA A 55 -9.38 -10.57 -5.60
N PHE A 56 -10.35 -10.78 -4.72
CA PHE A 56 -11.65 -11.34 -5.04
C PHE A 56 -12.43 -10.47 -6.04
N ILE A 57 -12.53 -9.16 -5.79
CA ILE A 57 -13.22 -8.22 -6.69
C ILE A 57 -12.62 -8.25 -8.09
N VAL A 58 -11.29 -8.17 -8.22
CA VAL A 58 -10.65 -8.16 -9.55
C VAL A 58 -10.72 -9.51 -10.24
N ALA A 59 -10.74 -10.62 -9.49
CA ALA A 59 -10.94 -11.96 -10.03
C ALA A 59 -12.36 -12.14 -10.56
N VAL A 60 -13.38 -11.79 -9.77
CA VAL A 60 -14.79 -11.82 -10.22
C VAL A 60 -15.00 -10.91 -11.42
N ASN A 61 -14.44 -9.70 -11.42
CA ASN A 61 -14.49 -8.80 -12.58
C ASN A 61 -13.84 -9.42 -13.84
N ALA A 62 -12.86 -10.32 -13.68
CA ALA A 62 -12.18 -10.96 -14.79
C ALA A 62 -12.91 -12.19 -15.33
N THR A 63 -13.54 -12.99 -14.46
CA THR A 63 -14.14 -14.28 -14.82
C THR A 63 -15.67 -14.24 -14.93
N ALA A 64 -16.33 -13.39 -14.15
CA ALA A 64 -17.78 -13.28 -14.08
C ALA A 64 -18.22 -11.82 -13.86
N PRO A 65 -17.92 -10.90 -14.81
CA PRO A 65 -18.16 -9.46 -14.63
C PRO A 65 -19.64 -9.10 -14.37
N GLY A 66 -20.59 -9.93 -14.81
CA GLY A 66 -22.02 -9.74 -14.56
C GLY A 66 -22.44 -9.87 -13.09
N LEU A 67 -21.59 -10.41 -12.21
CA LEU A 67 -21.90 -10.56 -10.78
C LEU A 67 -21.67 -9.28 -9.95
N LEU A 68 -20.85 -8.35 -10.43
CA LEU A 68 -20.52 -7.13 -9.69
C LEU A 68 -21.58 -6.02 -9.77
N PRO A 69 -22.26 -5.75 -10.91
CA PRO A 69 -23.23 -4.67 -11.00
C PRO A 69 -24.36 -4.70 -9.95
N PRO A 70 -24.96 -5.86 -9.64
CA PRO A 70 -25.98 -5.96 -8.58
C PRO A 70 -25.46 -5.58 -7.19
N LEU A 71 -24.15 -5.64 -6.96
CA LEU A 71 -23.50 -5.32 -5.68
C LEU A 71 -23.18 -3.82 -5.52
N GLY A 72 -23.87 -2.96 -6.27
CA GLY A 72 -23.76 -1.51 -6.15
C GLY A 72 -22.84 -0.87 -7.19
N ALA A 73 -23.00 -1.19 -8.47
CA ALA A 73 -22.40 -0.39 -9.54
C ALA A 73 -22.81 1.08 -9.42
N CYS A 74 -21.91 1.99 -9.81
CA CYS A 74 -22.20 3.42 -9.92
C CYS A 74 -22.11 3.86 -11.40
N PRO A 75 -23.19 3.71 -12.19
CA PRO A 75 -23.15 3.99 -13.64
C PRO A 75 -22.74 5.44 -13.97
N VAL A 76 -23.10 6.40 -13.11
CA VAL A 76 -22.76 7.82 -13.27
C VAL A 76 -21.24 8.05 -13.34
N LEU A 77 -20.46 7.22 -12.65
CA LEU A 77 -18.99 7.32 -12.64
C LEU A 77 -18.33 6.43 -13.71
N GLN A 78 -19.08 5.61 -14.45
CA GLN A 78 -18.54 4.71 -15.47
C GLN A 78 -18.23 5.42 -16.80
N ILE A 79 -17.59 6.57 -16.73
CA ILE A 79 -17.20 7.36 -17.90
C ILE A 79 -15.79 6.98 -18.40
N PRO A 80 -15.54 6.99 -19.73
CA PRO A 80 -14.25 6.57 -20.28
C PRO A 80 -13.05 7.37 -19.76
N SER A 81 -13.21 8.69 -19.58
CA SER A 81 -12.16 9.57 -19.06
C SER A 81 -11.72 9.21 -17.65
N LEU A 82 -12.68 8.92 -16.76
CA LEU A 82 -12.38 8.47 -15.40
C LEU A 82 -11.65 7.12 -15.39
N ARG A 83 -12.04 6.20 -16.30
CA ARG A 83 -11.37 4.91 -16.43
C ARG A 83 -9.92 5.06 -16.89
N VAL A 84 -9.65 5.91 -17.89
CA VAL A 84 -8.28 6.20 -18.36
C VAL A 84 -7.46 6.84 -17.23
N PHE A 85 -8.04 7.81 -16.53
CA PHE A 85 -7.40 8.43 -15.37
C PHE A 85 -7.09 7.40 -14.27
N GLY A 86 -8.03 6.51 -13.97
CA GLY A 86 -7.83 5.42 -13.00
C GLY A 86 -6.66 4.50 -13.38
N TRP A 87 -6.53 4.13 -14.66
CA TRP A 87 -5.37 3.36 -15.13
C TRP A 87 -4.06 4.13 -15.00
N ALA A 88 -4.05 5.43 -15.29
CA ALA A 88 -2.88 6.27 -15.07
C ALA A 88 -2.47 6.30 -13.58
N LEU A 89 -3.44 6.41 -12.66
CA LEU A 89 -3.18 6.32 -11.22
C LEU A 89 -2.62 4.97 -10.80
N LEU A 90 -3.16 3.86 -11.31
CA LEU A 90 -2.66 2.51 -11.01
C LEU A 90 -1.20 2.36 -11.46
N LEU A 91 -0.89 2.71 -12.71
CA LEU A 91 0.48 2.60 -13.22
C LEU A 91 1.45 3.52 -12.46
N ALA A 92 1.04 4.74 -12.13
CA ALA A 92 1.82 5.67 -11.32
C ALA A 92 2.06 5.13 -9.90
N ALA A 93 1.04 4.53 -9.27
CA ALA A 93 1.17 3.92 -7.95
C ALA A 93 2.15 2.75 -7.95
N LEU A 94 2.10 1.87 -8.95
CA LEU A 94 3.06 0.78 -9.09
C LEU A 94 4.48 1.32 -9.21
N ALA A 95 4.72 2.27 -10.12
CA ALA A 95 6.04 2.86 -10.31
C ALA A 95 6.55 3.52 -9.01
N TRP A 96 5.71 4.32 -8.35
CA TRP A 96 6.04 4.99 -7.10
C TRP A 96 6.39 4.00 -5.99
N THR A 97 5.60 2.93 -5.82
CA THR A 97 5.87 1.88 -4.84
C THR A 97 7.24 1.24 -5.09
N LEU A 98 7.54 0.86 -6.34
CA LEU A 98 8.81 0.22 -6.67
C LEU A 98 10.01 1.16 -6.44
N VAL A 99 9.90 2.43 -6.79
CA VAL A 99 10.94 3.43 -6.55
C VAL A 99 11.13 3.65 -5.04
N ALA A 100 10.05 3.81 -4.27
CA ALA A 100 10.14 4.01 -2.83
C ALA A 100 10.75 2.79 -2.13
N GLN A 101 10.34 1.58 -2.51
CA GLN A 101 10.93 0.34 -1.99
C GLN A 101 12.41 0.20 -2.37
N ALA A 102 12.79 0.58 -3.59
CA ALA A 102 14.17 0.57 -4.04
C ALA A 102 15.03 1.55 -3.22
N GLN A 103 14.55 2.76 -2.98
CA GLN A 103 15.20 3.78 -2.15
C GLN A 103 15.32 3.36 -0.68
N MET A 104 14.34 2.61 -0.17
CA MET A 104 14.43 2.00 1.17
C MET A 104 15.53 0.94 1.26
N GLY A 105 15.95 0.36 0.12
CA GLY A 105 17.09 -0.54 0.08
C GLY A 105 16.90 -1.77 0.97
N ASP A 106 17.92 -2.04 1.78
CA ASP A 106 17.98 -3.15 2.72
C ASP A 106 17.15 -2.93 3.99
N SER A 107 16.69 -1.69 4.22
CA SER A 107 15.76 -1.33 5.31
C SER A 107 14.31 -1.70 5.01
N TRP A 108 13.97 -2.12 3.79
CA TRP A 108 12.59 -2.47 3.43
C TRP A 108 12.07 -3.68 4.23
N ARG A 109 10.99 -3.48 4.99
CA ARG A 109 10.27 -4.53 5.71
C ARG A 109 8.77 -4.36 5.50
N ILE A 110 8.04 -5.48 5.51
CA ILE A 110 6.59 -5.48 5.55
C ILE A 110 6.19 -5.58 7.01
N GLY A 111 5.90 -4.43 7.60
CA GLY A 111 5.55 -4.29 9.02
C GLY A 111 6.60 -3.50 9.83
N ILE A 112 6.38 -3.44 11.15
CA ILE A 112 7.22 -2.78 12.13
C ILE A 112 8.19 -3.82 12.69
N ASP A 113 9.48 -3.66 12.41
CA ASP A 113 10.52 -4.53 12.95
C ASP A 113 11.11 -3.95 14.23
N SER A 114 10.56 -4.36 15.37
CA SER A 114 11.05 -3.96 16.69
C SER A 114 12.39 -4.60 17.07
N ALA A 115 12.81 -5.66 16.38
CA ALA A 115 13.97 -6.46 16.74
C ALA A 115 15.25 -6.00 16.05
N ASN A 116 15.15 -5.32 14.91
CA ASN A 116 16.29 -4.81 14.15
C ASN A 116 16.21 -3.30 13.97
N SER A 117 17.26 -2.58 14.38
CA SER A 117 17.40 -1.18 14.00
C SER A 117 17.71 -1.07 12.50
N THR A 118 16.84 -0.39 11.76
CA THR A 118 17.06 -0.04 10.36
C THR A 118 17.51 1.41 10.25
N ALA A 119 18.32 1.75 9.25
CA ALA A 119 18.69 3.15 9.03
C ALA A 119 17.47 3.98 8.59
N LEU A 120 17.36 5.22 9.10
CA LEU A 120 16.32 6.16 8.71
C LEU A 120 16.58 6.70 7.30
N VAL A 121 15.69 6.40 6.36
CA VAL A 121 15.78 6.86 4.97
C VAL A 121 15.06 8.20 4.82
N THR A 122 15.78 9.25 4.40
CA THR A 122 15.23 10.62 4.27
C THR A 122 15.42 11.24 2.89
N SER A 123 16.04 10.52 1.95
CA SER A 123 16.32 10.97 0.58
C SER A 123 15.29 10.46 -0.44
N GLY A 124 15.23 11.09 -1.62
CA GLY A 124 14.36 10.66 -2.71
C GLY A 124 12.88 10.93 -2.41
N LEU A 125 12.01 9.94 -2.58
CA LEU A 125 10.57 10.05 -2.29
C LEU A 125 10.30 10.27 -0.79
N PHE A 126 11.21 9.81 0.07
CA PHE A 126 11.18 10.08 1.52
C PHE A 126 11.50 11.54 1.84
N ALA A 127 12.08 12.32 0.92
CA ALA A 127 12.21 13.77 1.12
C ALA A 127 10.90 14.53 0.80
N ILE A 128 9.99 13.90 0.05
CA ILE A 128 8.71 14.50 -0.37
C ILE A 128 7.60 14.17 0.65
N SER A 129 7.50 12.91 1.06
CA SER A 129 6.55 12.44 2.07
C SER A 129 7.25 11.47 3.00
N ARG A 130 6.92 11.51 4.31
CA ARG A 130 7.44 10.54 5.27
C ARG A 130 6.94 9.11 5.06
N ASN A 131 5.83 8.95 4.32
CA ASN A 131 5.16 7.66 4.12
C ASN A 131 4.85 7.43 2.62
N PRO A 132 5.88 7.43 1.74
CA PRO A 132 5.66 7.42 0.28
C PRO A 132 5.03 6.12 -0.21
N ILE A 133 5.26 5.00 0.49
CA ILE A 133 4.71 3.69 0.11
C ILE A 133 3.22 3.60 0.43
N PHE A 134 2.80 4.10 1.60
CA PHE A 134 1.39 4.27 1.92
C PHE A 134 0.69 5.26 0.99
N LEU A 135 1.38 6.34 0.58
CA LEU A 135 0.84 7.26 -0.41
C LEU A 135 0.54 6.55 -1.74
N ALA A 136 1.46 5.71 -2.23
CA ALA A 136 1.22 4.91 -3.42
C ALA A 136 0.06 3.90 -3.24
N MET A 137 -0.05 3.27 -2.06
CA MET A 137 -1.20 2.39 -1.76
C MET A 137 -2.53 3.15 -1.79
N ARG A 138 -2.59 4.38 -1.28
CA ARG A 138 -3.77 5.27 -1.39
C ARG A 138 -4.13 5.54 -2.84
N ILE A 139 -3.13 5.93 -3.65
CA ILE A 139 -3.31 6.20 -5.08
C ILE A 139 -3.78 4.93 -5.81
N ASN A 140 -3.26 3.76 -5.45
CA ASN A 140 -3.64 2.47 -6.04
C ASN A 140 -5.11 2.13 -5.76
N LEU A 141 -5.58 2.29 -4.52
CA LEU A 141 -7.00 2.06 -4.18
C LEU A 141 -7.92 3.08 -4.87
N LEU A 142 -7.49 4.34 -4.97
CA LEU A 142 -8.24 5.37 -5.69
C LEU A 142 -8.32 5.05 -7.20
N GLY A 143 -7.20 4.61 -7.80
CA GLY A 143 -7.15 4.16 -9.19
C GLY A 143 -8.06 2.97 -9.44
N LEU A 144 -8.09 1.99 -8.54
CA LEU A 144 -8.99 0.84 -8.62
C LEU A 144 -10.46 1.26 -8.62
N PHE A 145 -10.85 2.15 -7.71
CA PHE A 145 -12.21 2.70 -7.67
C PHE A 145 -12.55 3.48 -8.95
N ALA A 146 -11.62 4.28 -9.47
CA ALA A 146 -11.82 5.04 -10.71
C ALA A 146 -11.98 4.14 -11.95
N VAL A 147 -11.26 3.01 -12.03
CA VAL A 147 -11.40 2.05 -13.15
C VAL A 147 -12.69 1.25 -13.05
N LEU A 148 -13.10 0.87 -11.84
CA LEU A 148 -14.24 -0.02 -11.59
C LEU A 148 -15.14 0.57 -10.49
N PRO A 149 -15.85 1.69 -10.74
CA PRO A 149 -16.60 2.39 -9.70
C PRO A 149 -17.83 1.59 -9.26
N ASN A 150 -17.73 1.02 -8.06
CA ASN A 150 -18.81 0.31 -7.38
C ASN A 150 -18.63 0.37 -5.84
N ALA A 151 -19.69 0.02 -5.12
CA ALA A 151 -19.72 0.05 -3.66
C ALA A 151 -18.61 -0.80 -3.00
N LEU A 152 -18.26 -1.96 -3.56
CA LEU A 152 -17.19 -2.82 -3.02
C LEU A 152 -15.81 -2.16 -3.16
N THR A 153 -15.50 -1.62 -4.34
CA THR A 153 -14.22 -0.90 -4.53
C THR A 153 -14.13 0.37 -3.67
N LEU A 154 -15.26 1.09 -3.50
CA LEU A 154 -15.34 2.22 -2.59
C LEU A 154 -15.11 1.79 -1.13
N LEU A 155 -15.71 0.68 -0.71
CA LEU A 155 -15.52 0.12 0.63
C LEU A 155 -14.05 -0.25 0.87
N THR A 156 -13.39 -0.89 -0.10
CA THR A 156 -11.95 -1.21 0.02
C THR A 156 -11.08 0.05 0.07
N LEU A 157 -11.46 1.11 -0.65
CA LEU A 157 -10.79 2.41 -0.60
C LEU A 157 -10.92 3.06 0.78
N ILE A 158 -12.14 3.14 1.32
CA ILE A 158 -12.39 3.73 2.65
C ILE A 158 -11.71 2.91 3.75
N ALA A 159 -11.87 1.58 3.73
CA ALA A 159 -11.24 0.70 4.70
C ALA A 159 -9.71 0.81 4.63
N GLY A 160 -9.14 0.79 3.43
CA GLY A 160 -7.70 0.97 3.23
C GLY A 160 -7.20 2.32 3.74
N GLU A 161 -7.92 3.42 3.46
CA GLU A 161 -7.58 4.75 3.96
C GLU A 161 -7.53 4.77 5.49
N MET A 162 -8.57 4.25 6.16
CA MET A 162 -8.61 4.23 7.62
C MET A 162 -7.48 3.39 8.21
N LEU A 163 -7.21 2.20 7.65
CA LEU A 163 -6.13 1.34 8.11
C LEU A 163 -4.76 1.98 7.92
N MET A 164 -4.52 2.65 6.78
CA MET A 164 -3.26 3.35 6.53
C MET A 164 -3.05 4.52 7.50
N GLN A 165 -4.11 5.24 7.87
CA GLN A 165 -4.02 6.30 8.88
C GLN A 165 -3.55 5.76 10.24
N VAL A 166 -4.04 4.60 10.66
CA VAL A 166 -3.62 3.95 11.91
C VAL A 166 -2.18 3.43 11.78
N GLN A 167 -1.90 2.66 10.73
CA GLN A 167 -0.59 2.05 10.51
C GLN A 167 0.54 3.07 10.43
N VAL A 168 0.34 4.17 9.70
CA VAL A 168 1.33 5.26 9.63
C VAL A 168 1.60 5.84 11.01
N ARG A 169 0.59 6.03 11.87
CA ARG A 169 0.83 6.56 13.22
C ARG A 169 1.62 5.58 14.10
N LEU A 170 1.36 4.28 13.97
CA LEU A 170 2.11 3.24 14.68
C LEU A 170 3.58 3.24 14.21
N GLU A 171 3.82 3.29 12.89
CA GLU A 171 5.16 3.36 12.31
C GLU A 171 5.90 4.63 12.69
N GLU A 172 5.26 5.80 12.61
CA GLU A 172 5.88 7.07 13.00
C GLU A 172 6.21 7.11 14.50
N THR A 173 5.40 6.46 15.35
CA THR A 173 5.68 6.34 16.80
C THR A 173 6.88 5.43 17.04
N HIS A 174 6.94 4.30 16.33
CA HIS A 174 8.08 3.40 16.40
C HIS A 174 9.38 4.09 15.93
N LEU A 175 9.35 4.77 14.79
CA LEU A 175 10.50 5.51 14.25
C LEU A 175 10.95 6.65 15.17
N ALA A 176 10.01 7.34 15.83
CA ALA A 176 10.34 8.36 16.81
C ALA A 176 11.07 7.76 18.03
N GLY A 177 10.69 6.57 18.48
CA GLY A 177 11.39 5.85 19.54
C GLY A 177 12.78 5.36 19.11
N LEU A 178 12.90 4.83 17.89
CA LEU A 178 14.14 4.25 17.39
C LEU A 178 15.22 5.29 17.03
N HIS A 179 14.81 6.43 16.46
CA HIS A 179 15.73 7.44 15.90
C HIS A 179 15.71 8.79 16.64
N ALA A 180 14.86 8.93 17.67
CA ALA A 180 14.77 10.10 18.55
C ALA A 180 14.92 11.44 17.80
N GLU A 181 16.02 12.16 18.05
CA GLU A 181 16.26 13.50 17.53
C GLU A 181 16.38 13.57 16.00
N GLN A 182 16.95 12.54 15.36
CA GLN A 182 17.04 12.48 13.89
C GLN A 182 15.66 12.47 13.25
N TYR A 183 14.73 11.69 13.81
CA TYR A 183 13.35 11.64 13.33
C TYR A 183 12.58 12.93 13.65
N ALA A 184 12.85 13.56 14.80
CA ALA A 184 12.27 14.85 15.13
C ALA A 184 12.68 15.95 14.13
N GLN A 185 13.95 15.99 13.73
CA GLN A 185 14.44 16.92 12.70
C GLN A 185 13.82 16.62 11.34
N TYR A 186 13.72 15.34 10.96
CA TYR A 186 13.09 14.90 9.72
C TYR A 186 11.61 15.33 9.64
N ARG A 187 10.84 15.14 10.72
CA ARG A 187 9.44 15.55 10.82
C ARG A 187 9.21 17.06 10.68
N LYS A 188 10.19 17.89 11.06
CA LYS A 188 10.12 19.35 10.85
C LYS A 188 10.26 19.74 9.38
N ARG A 189 10.97 18.94 8.59
CA ARG A 189 11.27 19.23 7.18
C ARG A 189 10.28 18.58 6.21
N VAL A 190 9.79 17.38 6.55
CA VAL A 190 8.98 16.56 5.64
C VAL A 190 7.61 16.26 6.25
N ARG A 191 6.56 16.51 5.46
CA ARG A 191 5.17 16.26 5.86
C ARG A 191 4.85 14.76 5.87
N ARG A 192 3.82 14.38 6.61
CA ARG A 192 3.35 12.98 6.67
C ARG A 192 2.97 12.48 5.28
N TRP A 193 2.22 13.32 4.57
CA TRP A 193 1.79 13.17 3.18
C TRP A 193 2.47 14.24 2.32
N LEU A 194 1.97 14.49 1.10
CA LEU A 194 2.38 15.63 0.24
C LEU A 194 1.96 16.98 0.87
#